data_AF-A0AAW3MX34-F1
#
_entry.id   AF-A0AAW3MX34-F1
#
_cell.length_a   1.000
_cell.length_b   1.000
_cell.length_c   1.000
_cell.angle_alpha   90.00
_cell.angle_beta   90.00
_cell.angle_gamma   90.00
#
_symmetry.space_group_name_H-M   'P 1'
#
loop_
_entity.id
_entity.type
_entity.pdbx_description
1 polymer ?
#
loop_
_entity_poly.entity_id
_entity_poly.type
_entity_poly.pdbx_seq_one_letter_code
_entity_poly.pdbx_strand_id
1 'polypeptide(L)' 'MQLLTFNETTELDCRYSHDIDRIVEVCRNAGYVISASDARRAWSAYSDSSCSSWESLPDDDSRIVSSILNYCSEHTI' A
#
# COMPACT_ATOMS: atom_id res chain seq x y z
N MET A 1 -20.30 -24.56 -0.64
CA MET A 1 -19.03 -23.94 -1.08
C MET A 1 -19.35 -22.49 -1.40
N GLN A 2 -19.18 -21.57 -0.44
CA GLN A 2 -19.59 -20.18 -0.60
C GLN A 2 -18.43 -19.41 -1.25
N LEU A 3 -18.60 -19.05 -2.52
CA LEU A 3 -17.67 -18.18 -3.24
C LEU A 3 -17.82 -16.77 -2.68
N LEU A 4 -16.90 -16.40 -1.79
CA LEU A 4 -16.65 -15.00 -1.44
C LEU A 4 -15.98 -14.35 -2.65
N THR A 5 -16.78 -13.98 -3.65
CA THR A 5 -16.33 -13.06 -4.69
C THR A 5 -16.04 -11.74 -3.98
N PHE A 6 -14.76 -11.54 -3.70
CA PHE A 6 -14.19 -10.40 -3.00
C PHE A 6 -14.52 -9.13 -3.79
N ASN A 7 -15.68 -8.53 -3.49
CA ASN A 7 -16.07 -7.21 -3.96
C ASN A 7 -15.53 -6.10 -3.01
N GLU A 8 -14.84 -6.50 -1.93
CA GLU A 8 -14.13 -5.62 -0.99
C GLU A 8 -12.94 -4.91 -1.62
N THR A 9 -12.30 -5.50 -2.64
CA THR A 9 -11.17 -4.87 -3.35
C THR A 9 -11.57 -3.60 -4.05
N THR A 10 -12.81 -3.50 -4.55
CA THR A 10 -13.28 -2.30 -5.28
C THR A 10 -13.73 -1.16 -4.36
N GLU A 11 -14.24 -1.43 -3.16
CA GLU A 11 -14.66 -0.36 -2.24
C GLU A 11 -13.47 0.29 -1.54
N LEU A 12 -12.42 -0.49 -1.26
CA LEU A 12 -11.15 0.01 -0.74
C LEU A 12 -10.38 0.81 -1.80
N ASP A 13 -10.42 0.40 -3.07
CA ASP A 13 -9.79 1.14 -4.18
C ASP A 13 -10.35 2.56 -4.31
N CYS A 14 -11.67 2.74 -4.19
CA CYS A 14 -12.25 4.08 -4.23
C CYS A 14 -11.90 4.89 -2.96
N ARG A 15 -11.90 4.25 -1.79
CA ARG A 15 -11.75 4.93 -0.49
C ARG A 15 -10.29 5.33 -0.19
N TYR A 16 -9.32 4.60 -0.72
CA TYR A 16 -7.88 4.81 -0.48
C TYR A 16 -7.07 5.09 -1.75
N SER A 17 -7.75 5.32 -2.89
CA SER A 17 -7.11 5.74 -4.15
C SER A 17 -6.16 6.92 -3.95
N HIS A 18 -6.58 7.94 -3.20
CA HIS A 18 -5.77 9.11 -2.89
C HIS A 18 -4.50 8.77 -2.09
N ASP A 19 -4.60 7.83 -1.15
CA ASP A 19 -3.47 7.36 -0.35
C ASP A 19 -2.49 6.58 -1.21
N ILE A 20 -2.99 5.72 -2.10
CA ILE A 20 -2.18 4.93 -3.03
C ILE A 20 -1.48 5.85 -4.04
N ASP A 21 -2.17 6.83 -4.61
CA ASP A 21 -1.56 7.82 -5.51
C ASP A 21 -0.45 8.59 -4.80
N ARG A 22 -0.67 9.00 -3.54
CA ARG A 22 0.36 9.68 -2.74
C ARG A 22 1.57 8.77 -2.48
N ILE A 23 1.36 7.50 -2.14
CA ILE A 23 2.47 6.53 -1.97
C ILE A 23 3.27 6.41 -3.27
N VAL A 24 2.59 6.25 -4.41
CA VAL A 24 3.25 6.13 -5.73
C VAL A 24 4.04 7.39 -6.06
N GLU A 25 3.48 8.58 -5.80
CA GLU A 25 4.15 9.86 -6.03
C GLU A 25 5.39 10.03 -5.15
N VAL A 26 5.28 9.72 -3.86
CA VAL A 26 6.40 9.81 -2.92
C VAL A 26 7.52 8.82 -3.29
N CYS A 27 7.16 7.57 -3.62
CA CYS A 27 8.13 6.58 -4.12
C CYS A 27 8.82 7.06 -5.41
N ARG A 28 8.06 7.66 -6.32
CA ARG A 28 8.59 8.22 -7.57
C ARG A 28 9.54 9.39 -7.32
N ASN A 29 9.21 10.27 -6.38
CA ASN A 29 10.06 11.39 -5.99
C ASN A 29 11.36 10.92 -5.32
N ALA A 30 11.31 9.78 -4.61
CA ALA A 30 12.50 9.11 -4.06
C ALA A 30 13.31 8.32 -5.10
N GLY A 31 12.87 8.26 -6.37
CA GLY A 31 13.57 7.59 -7.47
C GLY A 31 13.16 6.12 -7.69
N TYR A 32 12.10 5.64 -7.03
CA TYR A 32 11.59 4.29 -7.18
C TYR A 32 10.34 4.25 -8.07
N VAL A 33 10.24 3.25 -8.93
CA VAL A 33 9.05 3.02 -9.75
C VAL A 33 8.28 1.86 -9.16
N ILE A 34 7.07 2.14 -8.65
CA ILE A 34 6.15 1.15 -8.09
C ILE A 34 4.77 1.26 -8.75
N SER A 35 4.13 0.13 -8.99
CA SER A 35 2.75 0.10 -9.50
C SER A 35 1.76 0.41 -8.38
N ALA A 36 0.63 1.06 -8.67
CA ALA A 36 -0.43 1.29 -7.68
C ALA A 36 -0.87 -0.01 -6.96
N SER A 37 -0.93 -1.13 -7.69
CA SER A 37 -1.23 -2.45 -7.15
C SER A 37 -0.19 -2.94 -6.12
N ASP A 38 1.09 -2.66 -6.35
CA ASP A 38 2.18 -3.06 -5.47
C ASP A 38 2.25 -2.12 -4.26
N ALA A 39 2.08 -0.81 -4.46
CA ALA A 39 1.97 0.18 -3.41
C ALA A 39 0.83 -0.17 -2.44
N ARG A 40 -0.33 -0.54 -2.98
CA ARG A 40 -1.48 -1.02 -2.20
C ARG A 40 -1.15 -2.27 -1.39
N ARG A 41 -0.53 -3.27 -2.01
CA ARG A 41 -0.15 -4.52 -1.33
C ARG A 41 0.83 -4.27 -0.19
N ALA A 42 1.84 -3.45 -0.45
CA ALA A 42 2.85 -3.09 0.52
C ALA A 42 2.25 -2.32 1.70
N TRP A 43 1.39 -1.35 1.43
CA TRP A 43 0.73 -0.57 2.48
C TRP A 43 -0.30 -1.39 3.27
N SER A 44 -1.05 -2.26 2.58
CA SER A 44 -2.00 -3.17 3.21
C SER A 44 -1.27 -4.17 4.13
N ALA A 45 -0.13 -4.71 3.69
CA ALA A 45 0.68 -5.60 4.51
C ALA A 45 1.33 -4.89 5.71
N TYR A 46 1.78 -3.65 5.52
CA TYR A 46 2.27 -2.81 6.61
C TYR A 46 1.17 -2.55 7.65
N SER A 47 -0.03 -2.19 7.20
CA SER A 47 -1.19 -1.96 8.06
C SER A 47 -1.60 -3.23 8.82
N ASP A 48 -1.60 -4.38 8.14
CA ASP A 48 -1.92 -5.68 8.73
C ASP A 48 -0.90 -6.08 9.81
N SER A 49 0.39 -5.75 9.61
CA SER A 49 1.43 -5.89 10.64
C SER A 49 1.16 -5.02 11.88
N SER A 50 0.59 -3.83 11.70
CA SER A 50 0.08 -2.97 12.79
C SER A 50 -1.27 -3.44 13.37
N CYS A 51 -1.82 -4.57 12.92
CA CYS A 51 -3.16 -5.06 13.29
C CYS A 51 -4.28 -4.04 12.97
N SER A 52 -4.04 -3.19 11.97
CA SER A 52 -4.98 -2.20 11.47
C SER A 52 -5.41 -2.58 10.06
N SER A 53 -6.70 -2.49 9.75
CA SER A 53 -7.20 -2.81 8.40
C SER A 53 -6.64 -1.89 7.32
N TRP A 54 -6.41 -0.61 7.67
CA TRP A 54 -5.66 0.36 6.86
C TRP A 54 -5.13 1.46 7.78
N GLU A 55 -3.81 1.59 7.88
CA GLU A 55 -3.20 2.68 8.65
C GLU A 55 -3.26 3.98 7.84
N SER A 56 -3.66 5.06 8.49
CA SER A 56 -3.67 6.40 7.88
C SER A 56 -2.29 6.76 7.36
N LEU A 57 -2.21 7.33 6.16
CA LEU A 57 -0.93 7.73 5.59
C LEU A 57 -0.25 8.77 6.52
N PRO A 58 0.97 8.50 7.01
CA PRO A 58 1.71 9.50 7.77
C PRO A 58 2.16 10.64 6.85
N ASP A 59 2.27 11.87 7.35
CA ASP A 59 2.82 13.00 6.59
C ASP A 59 4.34 12.86 6.31
N ASP A 60 4.98 11.85 6.89
CA ASP A 60 6.41 11.58 6.72
C ASP A 60 6.66 10.69 5.50
N ASP A 61 6.94 11.34 4.38
CA ASP A 61 7.28 10.73 3.09
C ASP A 61 8.39 9.67 3.21
N SER A 62 9.39 9.90 4.06
CA SER A 62 10.52 8.97 4.23
C SER A 62 10.08 7.67 4.90
N ARG A 63 9.14 7.75 5.86
CA ARG A 63 8.55 6.56 6.49
C ARG A 63 7.72 5.76 5.50
N ILE A 64 6.94 6.44 4.65
CA ILE A 64 6.15 5.77 3.61
C ILE A 64 7.07 4.95 2.71
N VAL A 65 8.10 5.58 2.14
CA VAL A 65 9.04 4.91 1.23
C VAL A 65 9.75 3.76 1.94
N SER A 66 10.19 3.96 3.19
CA SER A 66 10.88 2.92 3.95
C SER A 66 9.98 1.69 4.20
N SER A 67 8.71 1.89 4.54
CA SER A 67 7.76 0.79 4.74
C SER A 67 7.50 0.02 3.44
N ILE A 68 7.34 0.73 2.32
CA ILE A 68 7.15 0.11 1.00
C ILE A 68 8.39 -0.67 0.58
N LEU A 69 9.58 -0.08 0.73
CA LEU A 69 10.86 -0.74 0.42
C LEU A 69 11.10 -1.97 1.29
N ASN A 70 10.79 -1.88 2.58
CA ASN A 70 10.90 -3.02 3.50
C ASN A 70 10.04 -4.18 3.01
N TYR A 71 8.77 -3.93 2.70
CA TYR A 71 7.87 -4.93 2.13
C TYR A 71 8.40 -5.50 0.80
N CYS A 72 8.84 -4.65 -0.13
CA CYS A 72 9.40 -5.10 -1.40
C CYS A 72 10.67 -5.95 -1.22
N SER A 73 11.49 -5.65 -0.23
CA SER A 73 12.71 -6.42 0.08
C SER A 73 12.40 -7.78 0.72
N GLU A 74 11.40 -7.85 1.60
CA GLU A 74 10.98 -9.09 2.28
C GLU A 74 10.17 -10.01 1.34
N HIS A 75 9.51 -9.43 0.33
CA HIS A 75 8.73 -10.15 -0.68
C HIS A 75 9.38 -10.18 -2.06
N THR A 76 10.71 -10.03 -2.14
CA THR A 76 11.44 -10.28 -3.39
C THR A 76 11.25 -11.74 -3.82
N ILE A 77 10.78 -11.90 -5.06
CA ILE A 77 10.49 -13.13 -5.81
C ILE A 77 11.74 -14.01 -5.94
#